data_AF-A0A935H7L9-F1
#
_entry.id   AF-A0A935H7L9-F1
#
_cell.length_a   1.000
_cell.length_b   1.000
_cell.length_c   1.000
_cell.angle_alpha   90.00
_cell.angle_beta   90.00
_cell.angle_gamma   90.00
#
_symmetry.space_group_name_H-M   'P 1'
#
loop_
_entity.id
_entity.type
_entity.pdbx_description
1 polymer ?
#
loop_
_entity_poly.entity_id
_entity_poly.type
_entity_poly.pdbx_seq_one_letter_code
_entity_poly.pdbx_strand_id
1 'polypeptide(L)'
;MGIVRWSGWMLAVSLALTGCGGRDDGAPPELQTSQAGVAEIARKDFALDTPTGESYEGRASIVLPFSQPLVSQQAFDELISITIKGGAKPEGSWFLEDSQKLRFPYLAADVTYVVTIKGSLMATDGRTLGKDQSHEVYAGEQEPVVGFASQGHILPLHESRGLPIVSVNVAEADVEFFKIRDKQVRPFLDEFQKNGQRWNWSVDQLTKYGDSVYANRFALDVKRNERSVSYLPIRDIQEMKQSGLYYAVLKKSGSYRGEYDTAMFVVSDIGLHVRAYADRVLVHTASLESGNAKASVAIEVRNRQGETLVSAATDDSGMALIDYKLNAADTLIAHWGMTTPCSASTRRH
;
A
#
# COMPACT_ATOMS: atom_id res chain seq x y z
N MET A 1 -58.50 27.24 1.72
CA MET A 1 -57.21 27.52 2.39
C MET A 1 -57.37 27.13 3.86
N GLY A 2 -56.61 26.12 4.29
CA GLY A 2 -56.31 25.68 5.67
C GLY A 2 -57.41 25.65 6.74
N ILE A 3 -57.79 24.43 7.18
CA ILE A 3 -58.10 24.15 8.60
C ILE A 3 -57.53 22.78 8.97
N VAL A 4 -56.87 22.77 10.12
CA VAL A 4 -56.21 21.68 10.83
C VAL A 4 -57.16 21.07 11.87
N ARG A 5 -56.87 19.81 12.27
CA ARG A 5 -57.15 19.08 13.53
C ARG A 5 -58.19 17.95 13.54
N TRP A 6 -57.63 16.75 13.73
CA TRP A 6 -57.86 15.76 14.80
C TRP A 6 -59.29 15.32 15.13
N SER A 7 -59.52 14.00 15.07
CA SER A 7 -60.08 13.20 16.18
C SER A 7 -59.95 11.70 15.86
N GLY A 8 -59.35 10.93 16.78
CA GLY A 8 -59.27 9.47 16.71
C GLY A 8 -60.47 8.78 17.35
N TRP A 9 -60.78 7.56 16.92
CA TRP A 9 -61.79 6.66 17.49
C TRP A 9 -61.22 5.22 17.40
N MET A 10 -60.70 4.67 18.50
CA MET A 10 -61.35 3.78 19.48
C MET A 10 -61.92 2.46 18.94
N LEU A 11 -61.33 1.37 19.44
CA LEU A 11 -61.69 -0.04 19.29
C LEU A 11 -63.13 -0.33 19.75
N ALA A 12 -63.81 -1.24 19.05
CA ALA A 12 -64.87 -2.06 19.60
C ALA A 12 -64.56 -3.55 19.35
N VAL A 13 -64.34 -4.29 20.43
CA VAL A 13 -64.20 -5.74 20.47
C VAL A 13 -65.56 -6.34 20.83
N SER A 14 -66.04 -7.30 20.06
CA SER A 14 -67.22 -8.10 20.37
C SER A 14 -66.94 -9.58 20.14
N LEU A 15 -66.84 -10.32 21.25
CA LEU A 15 -66.86 -11.79 21.30
C LEU A 15 -68.29 -12.26 21.59
N ALA A 16 -68.80 -13.23 20.84
CA ALA A 16 -69.89 -14.10 21.27
C ALA A 16 -69.69 -15.53 20.75
N LEU A 17 -69.97 -16.49 21.63
CA LEU A 17 -69.61 -17.90 21.61
C LEU A 17 -70.62 -18.79 20.87
N THR A 18 -70.08 -19.76 20.13
CA THR A 18 -70.48 -21.18 19.92
C THR A 18 -71.96 -21.57 19.76
N GLY A 19 -72.25 -22.22 18.62
CA GLY A 19 -73.30 -23.25 18.48
C GLY A 19 -72.76 -24.44 17.67
N CYS A 20 -72.86 -25.66 18.22
CA CYS A 20 -72.40 -26.92 17.63
C CYS A 20 -73.44 -27.52 16.67
N GLY A 21 -72.98 -28.10 15.56
CA GLY A 21 -73.77 -29.03 14.74
C GLY A 21 -72.97 -29.63 13.59
N GLY A 22 -72.67 -30.93 13.69
CA GLY A 22 -72.53 -31.92 12.59
C GLY A 22 -71.53 -31.67 11.45
N ARG A 23 -70.45 -32.46 11.41
CA ARG A 23 -69.58 -32.67 10.24
C ARG A 23 -70.36 -33.29 9.07
N ASP A 24 -70.10 -32.81 7.85
CA ASP A 24 -69.95 -33.63 6.64
C ASP A 24 -68.86 -33.00 5.74
N ASP A 25 -67.75 -33.74 5.66
CA ASP A 25 -66.95 -34.09 4.49
C ASP A 25 -66.24 -33.00 3.66
N GLY A 26 -64.90 -33.05 3.76
CA GLY A 26 -63.97 -32.16 3.08
C GLY A 26 -63.88 -32.43 1.57
N ALA A 27 -64.09 -31.37 0.79
CA ALA A 27 -63.41 -31.19 -0.47
C ALA A 27 -62.09 -30.44 -0.20
N PRO A 28 -60.92 -30.92 -0.69
CA PRO A 28 -59.73 -30.09 -0.67
C PRO A 28 -59.97 -28.85 -1.57
N PRO A 29 -59.44 -27.67 -1.19
CA PRO A 29 -59.60 -26.48 -2.01
C PRO A 29 -58.99 -26.71 -3.40
N GLU A 30 -59.71 -26.26 -4.42
CA GLU A 30 -59.31 -26.36 -5.82
C GLU A 30 -57.95 -25.66 -6.04
N LEU A 31 -57.01 -26.36 -6.67
CA LEU A 31 -55.71 -25.83 -7.06
C LEU A 31 -55.92 -24.68 -8.04
N GLN A 32 -55.87 -23.45 -7.54
CA GLN A 32 -55.74 -22.27 -8.37
C GLN A 32 -54.37 -22.31 -9.05
N THR A 33 -54.34 -22.81 -10.28
CA THR A 33 -53.19 -22.60 -11.16
C THR A 33 -53.14 -21.13 -11.52
N SER A 34 -52.42 -20.37 -10.71
CA SER A 34 -51.89 -19.10 -11.20
C SER A 34 -50.92 -19.46 -12.33
N GLN A 35 -51.37 -19.30 -13.57
CA GLN A 35 -50.44 -19.04 -14.65
C GLN A 35 -49.85 -17.66 -14.34
N ALA A 36 -48.85 -17.65 -13.44
CA ALA A 36 -47.82 -16.65 -13.50
C ALA A 36 -47.24 -16.79 -14.91
N GLY A 37 -47.74 -15.97 -15.83
CA GLY A 37 -47.09 -15.77 -17.11
C GLY A 37 -45.65 -15.47 -16.77
N VAL A 38 -44.77 -16.43 -17.07
CA VAL A 38 -43.35 -16.16 -17.14
C VAL A 38 -43.28 -15.11 -18.22
N ALA A 39 -43.19 -13.84 -17.80
CA ALA A 39 -42.79 -12.78 -18.71
C ALA A 39 -41.54 -13.34 -19.36
N GLU A 40 -41.63 -13.63 -20.64
CA GLU A 40 -40.53 -14.08 -21.45
C GLU A 40 -39.53 -12.93 -21.36
N ILE A 41 -38.59 -13.03 -20.41
CA ILE A 41 -37.41 -12.19 -20.37
C ILE A 41 -36.83 -12.44 -21.75
N ALA A 42 -36.98 -11.48 -22.65
CA ALA A 42 -36.48 -11.57 -24.01
C ALA A 42 -35.06 -12.09 -23.90
N ARG A 43 -34.87 -13.38 -24.20
CA ARG A 43 -33.63 -14.07 -23.86
C ARG A 43 -32.60 -13.48 -24.79
N LYS A 44 -31.81 -12.52 -24.29
CA LYS A 44 -30.64 -12.03 -25.01
C LYS A 44 -29.88 -13.25 -25.52
N ASP A 45 -29.57 -13.24 -26.81
CA ASP A 45 -28.78 -14.29 -27.43
C ASP A 45 -27.48 -14.47 -26.64
N PHE A 46 -27.03 -15.71 -26.53
CA PHE A 46 -25.74 -15.99 -25.90
C PHE A 46 -24.63 -15.41 -26.78
N ALA A 47 -23.94 -14.41 -26.25
CA ALA A 47 -22.99 -13.61 -26.99
C ALA A 47 -21.84 -13.19 -26.08
N LEU A 48 -20.70 -12.93 -26.71
CA LEU A 48 -19.56 -12.27 -26.10
C LEU A 48 -19.78 -10.75 -26.15
N ASP A 49 -19.75 -10.11 -25.00
CA ASP A 49 -19.65 -8.65 -24.90
C ASP A 49 -18.20 -8.20 -25.15
N THR A 50 -17.97 -6.90 -25.36
CA THR A 50 -16.64 -6.38 -25.76
C THR A 50 -15.52 -6.85 -24.82
N PRO A 51 -14.52 -7.61 -25.32
CA PRO A 51 -13.35 -7.98 -24.55
C PRO A 51 -12.57 -6.75 -24.07
N THR A 52 -12.06 -6.79 -22.85
CA THR A 52 -11.33 -5.66 -22.27
C THR A 52 -10.06 -6.11 -21.56
N GLY A 53 -9.04 -5.25 -21.58
CA GLY A 53 -7.89 -5.36 -20.70
C GLY A 53 -8.17 -4.69 -19.36
N GLU A 54 -7.87 -5.37 -18.26
CA GLU A 54 -8.08 -4.88 -16.89
C GLU A 54 -6.86 -5.18 -16.00
N SER A 55 -6.66 -4.39 -14.94
CA SER A 55 -5.71 -4.75 -13.87
C SER A 55 -6.30 -5.84 -12.98
N TYR A 56 -5.56 -6.92 -12.78
CA TYR A 56 -5.85 -7.97 -11.81
C TYR A 56 -4.62 -8.14 -10.91
N GLU A 57 -4.79 -7.87 -9.61
CA GLU A 57 -3.72 -7.93 -8.61
C GLU A 57 -2.45 -7.13 -9.02
N GLY A 58 -2.65 -5.97 -9.63
CA GLY A 58 -1.56 -5.08 -10.07
C GLY A 58 -0.84 -5.52 -11.35
N ARG A 59 -1.37 -6.51 -12.07
CA ARG A 59 -0.88 -6.97 -13.38
C ARG A 59 -1.96 -6.89 -14.44
N ALA A 60 -1.56 -6.70 -15.69
CA ALA A 60 -2.51 -6.71 -16.80
C ALA A 60 -3.20 -8.08 -16.91
N SER A 61 -4.46 -8.06 -17.34
CA SER A 61 -5.28 -9.24 -17.56
C SER A 61 -6.27 -8.97 -18.69
N ILE A 62 -6.83 -10.01 -19.29
CA ILE A 62 -7.91 -9.87 -20.27
C ILE A 62 -9.17 -10.50 -19.70
N VAL A 63 -10.29 -9.80 -19.88
CA VAL A 63 -11.63 -10.22 -19.48
C VAL A 63 -12.52 -10.38 -20.70
N LEU A 64 -13.22 -11.51 -20.75
CA LEU A 64 -14.24 -11.86 -21.72
C LEU A 64 -15.60 -11.89 -21.02
N PRO A 65 -16.40 -10.81 -21.09
CA PRO A 65 -17.74 -10.78 -20.53
C PRO A 65 -18.74 -11.47 -21.48
N PHE A 66 -19.69 -12.23 -20.92
CA PHE A 66 -20.72 -12.93 -21.67
C PHE A 66 -22.14 -12.55 -21.22
N SER A 67 -23.06 -12.49 -22.17
CA SER A 67 -24.45 -12.10 -21.95
C SER A 67 -25.24 -13.09 -21.09
N GLN A 68 -24.73 -14.32 -20.90
CA GLN A 68 -25.35 -15.39 -20.11
C GLN A 68 -24.29 -16.12 -19.25
N PRO A 69 -24.69 -16.73 -18.12
CA PRO A 69 -23.79 -17.55 -17.32
C PRO A 69 -23.23 -18.75 -18.09
N LEU A 70 -21.96 -19.07 -17.88
CA LEU A 70 -21.26 -20.17 -18.53
C LEU A 70 -21.33 -21.46 -17.70
N VAL A 71 -21.31 -22.61 -18.38
CA VAL A 71 -21.11 -23.90 -17.70
C VAL A 71 -19.68 -23.94 -17.14
N SER A 72 -19.54 -24.03 -15.82
CA SER A 72 -18.26 -23.89 -15.12
C SER A 72 -17.27 -25.06 -15.29
N GLN A 73 -17.75 -26.26 -15.66
CA GLN A 73 -16.92 -27.47 -15.79
C GLN A 73 -16.31 -27.65 -17.19
N GLN A 74 -16.43 -26.66 -18.06
CA GLN A 74 -15.85 -26.71 -19.40
C GLN A 74 -14.32 -26.55 -19.35
N ALA A 75 -13.60 -27.23 -20.25
CA ALA A 75 -12.17 -27.03 -20.42
C ALA A 75 -11.89 -25.70 -21.15
N PHE A 76 -11.98 -24.57 -20.42
CA PHE A 76 -11.87 -23.23 -21.01
C PHE A 76 -10.56 -23.03 -21.78
N ASP A 77 -9.44 -23.60 -21.31
CA ASP A 77 -8.14 -23.51 -21.99
C ASP A 77 -8.09 -24.26 -23.35
N GLU A 78 -9.01 -25.19 -23.60
CA GLU A 78 -9.16 -25.87 -24.90
C GLU A 78 -10.16 -25.16 -25.82
N LEU A 79 -11.09 -24.41 -25.23
CA LEU A 79 -12.13 -23.66 -25.94
C LEU A 79 -11.68 -22.24 -26.30
N ILE A 80 -10.73 -21.69 -25.56
CA ILE A 80 -10.26 -20.31 -25.71
C ILE A 80 -8.75 -20.30 -25.76
N SER A 81 -8.20 -19.92 -26.91
CA SER A 81 -6.77 -19.69 -27.06
C SER A 81 -6.45 -18.20 -26.93
N ILE A 82 -5.28 -17.93 -26.36
CA ILE A 82 -4.71 -16.58 -26.26
C ILE A 82 -3.26 -16.66 -26.72
N THR A 83 -2.86 -15.75 -27.60
CA THR A 83 -1.48 -15.63 -28.06
C THR A 83 -1.08 -14.17 -28.14
N ILE A 84 0.21 -13.89 -27.99
CA ILE A 84 0.75 -12.58 -28.38
C ILE A 84 0.68 -12.52 -29.91
N LYS A 85 0.32 -11.37 -30.50
CA LYS A 85 0.25 -11.21 -31.96
C LYS A 85 1.61 -11.58 -32.60
N GLY A 86 1.66 -12.71 -33.31
CA GLY A 86 2.88 -13.25 -33.91
C GLY A 86 3.85 -13.95 -32.94
N GLY A 87 3.43 -14.23 -31.70
CA GLY A 87 4.24 -14.81 -30.64
C GLY A 87 3.62 -16.05 -29.99
N ALA A 88 4.22 -16.47 -28.86
CA ALA A 88 3.80 -17.65 -28.12
C ALA A 88 2.54 -17.40 -27.27
N LYS A 89 1.92 -18.50 -26.81
CA LYS A 89 0.88 -18.48 -25.78
C LYS A 89 1.49 -17.99 -24.45
N PRO A 90 0.88 -17.00 -23.76
CA PRO A 90 1.32 -16.61 -22.42
C PRO A 90 1.06 -17.73 -21.40
N GLU A 91 1.86 -17.77 -20.34
CA GLU A 91 1.62 -18.68 -19.22
C GLU A 91 0.36 -18.29 -18.45
N GLY A 92 -0.40 -19.30 -18.02
CA GLY A 92 -1.65 -19.12 -17.27
C GLY A 92 -2.82 -19.92 -17.84
N SER A 93 -3.96 -19.75 -17.19
CA SER A 93 -5.22 -20.43 -17.51
C SER A 93 -6.39 -19.46 -17.38
N TRP A 94 -7.43 -19.71 -18.17
CA TRP A 94 -8.70 -19.02 -18.02
C TRP A 94 -9.41 -19.48 -16.75
N PHE A 95 -9.98 -18.53 -16.01
CA PHE A 95 -10.87 -18.85 -14.89
C PHE A 95 -12.17 -18.04 -14.98
N LEU A 96 -13.24 -18.63 -14.44
CA LEU A 96 -14.58 -18.05 -14.46
C LEU A 96 -14.81 -17.18 -13.21
N GLU A 97 -15.14 -15.92 -13.45
CA GLU A 97 -15.48 -14.89 -12.47
C GLU A 97 -16.98 -14.54 -12.61
N ASP A 98 -17.70 -14.48 -11.48
CA ASP A 98 -19.12 -14.14 -11.41
C ASP A 98 -20.05 -14.95 -12.35
N SER A 99 -19.63 -16.16 -12.74
CA SER A 99 -20.30 -17.03 -13.71
C SER A 99 -20.46 -16.48 -15.13
N GLN A 100 -20.09 -15.23 -15.41
CA GLN A 100 -20.31 -14.56 -16.71
C GLN A 100 -19.05 -13.94 -17.32
N LYS A 101 -17.92 -13.94 -16.61
CA LYS A 101 -16.67 -13.36 -17.09
C LYS A 101 -15.59 -14.43 -17.08
N LEU A 102 -14.91 -14.63 -18.20
CA LEU A 102 -13.67 -15.39 -18.21
C LEU A 102 -12.49 -14.44 -18.15
N ARG A 103 -11.57 -14.67 -17.21
CA ARG A 103 -10.36 -13.86 -17.04
C ARG A 103 -9.12 -14.70 -17.32
N PHE A 104 -8.17 -14.11 -18.03
CA PHE A 104 -6.81 -14.61 -18.14
C PHE A 104 -5.86 -13.64 -17.39
N PRO A 105 -5.31 -14.04 -16.24
CA PRO A 105 -4.56 -13.14 -15.35
C PRO A 105 -3.06 -13.03 -15.73
N TYR A 106 -2.38 -12.06 -15.09
CA TYR A 106 -0.92 -11.92 -15.06
C TYR A 106 -0.23 -11.78 -16.43
N LEU A 107 -0.91 -11.18 -17.40
CA LEU A 107 -0.37 -10.85 -18.70
C LEU A 107 0.68 -9.74 -18.61
N ALA A 108 1.51 -9.65 -19.65
CA ALA A 108 2.38 -8.50 -19.84
C ALA A 108 1.52 -7.28 -20.19
N ALA A 109 1.76 -6.15 -19.52
CA ALA A 109 1.14 -4.88 -19.86
C ALA A 109 1.70 -4.31 -21.18
N ASP A 110 0.97 -3.39 -21.80
CA ASP A 110 1.29 -2.77 -23.09
C ASP A 110 1.43 -3.77 -24.25
N VAL A 111 0.70 -4.89 -24.17
CA VAL A 111 0.69 -5.95 -25.20
C VAL A 111 -0.73 -6.17 -25.70
N THR A 112 -0.85 -6.32 -27.03
CA THR A 112 -2.07 -6.78 -27.68
C THR A 112 -2.02 -8.29 -27.90
N TYR A 113 -3.04 -8.97 -27.39
CA TYR A 113 -3.21 -10.41 -27.53
C TYR A 113 -4.30 -10.72 -28.55
N VAL A 114 -4.13 -11.83 -29.26
CA VAL A 114 -5.17 -12.42 -30.10
C VAL A 114 -5.87 -13.50 -29.28
N VAL A 115 -7.15 -13.29 -29.02
CA VAL A 115 -7.99 -14.24 -28.29
C VAL A 115 -8.95 -14.91 -29.27
N THR A 116 -8.90 -16.24 -29.37
CA THR A 116 -9.80 -17.01 -30.23
C THR A 116 -10.69 -17.91 -29.39
N ILE A 117 -12.00 -17.77 -29.55
CA ILE A 117 -13.03 -18.45 -28.78
C ILE A 117 -13.78 -19.39 -29.71
N LYS A 118 -13.84 -20.68 -29.37
CA LYS A 118 -14.59 -21.66 -30.15
C LYS A 118 -16.09 -21.44 -30.04
N GLY A 119 -16.80 -21.63 -31.14
CA GLY A 119 -18.26 -21.57 -31.22
C GLY A 119 -18.96 -22.57 -30.31
N SER A 120 -18.26 -23.64 -29.89
CA SER A 120 -18.77 -24.68 -29.00
C SER A 120 -18.82 -24.28 -27.51
N LEU A 121 -18.31 -23.10 -27.13
CA LEU A 121 -18.43 -22.60 -25.76
C LEU A 121 -19.91 -22.51 -25.37
N MET A 122 -20.26 -23.00 -24.18
CA MET A 122 -21.65 -23.23 -23.76
C MET A 122 -22.07 -22.38 -22.55
N ALA A 123 -23.28 -21.83 -22.63
CA ALA A 123 -23.99 -21.20 -21.51
C ALA A 123 -24.77 -22.23 -20.69
N THR A 124 -25.12 -21.90 -19.44
CA THR A 124 -25.87 -22.79 -18.53
C THR A 124 -27.27 -23.15 -19.02
N ASP A 125 -27.83 -22.38 -19.95
CA ASP A 125 -29.11 -22.66 -20.60
C ASP A 125 -28.99 -23.60 -21.82
N GLY A 126 -27.79 -24.13 -22.08
CA GLY A 126 -27.50 -25.09 -23.15
C GLY A 126 -27.19 -24.46 -24.51
N ARG A 127 -27.28 -23.14 -24.66
CA ARG A 127 -26.90 -22.46 -25.91
C ARG A 127 -25.38 -22.42 -26.07
N THR A 128 -24.92 -22.43 -27.33
CA THR A 128 -23.51 -22.27 -27.68
C THR A 128 -23.29 -20.98 -28.46
N LEU A 129 -22.06 -20.47 -28.49
CA LEU A 129 -21.70 -19.22 -29.18
C LEU A 129 -21.91 -19.34 -30.72
N GLY A 130 -21.94 -20.58 -31.22
CA GLY A 130 -22.35 -20.95 -32.57
C GLY A 130 -21.28 -20.78 -33.65
N LYS A 131 -20.38 -19.82 -33.51
CA LYS A 131 -19.25 -19.59 -34.44
C LYS A 131 -17.98 -19.26 -33.68
N ASP A 132 -16.85 -19.67 -34.23
CA ASP A 132 -15.55 -19.25 -33.74
C ASP A 132 -15.39 -17.74 -33.92
N GLN A 133 -14.86 -17.07 -32.89
CA GLN A 133 -14.65 -15.63 -32.86
C GLN A 133 -13.18 -15.34 -32.53
N SER A 134 -12.60 -14.31 -33.15
CA SER A 134 -11.22 -13.90 -32.90
C SER A 134 -11.16 -12.39 -32.66
N HIS A 135 -10.50 -11.99 -31.59
CA HIS A 135 -10.43 -10.61 -31.12
C HIS A 135 -8.99 -10.20 -30.81
N GLU A 136 -8.60 -9.02 -31.29
CA GLU A 136 -7.39 -8.36 -30.80
C GLU A 136 -7.77 -7.55 -29.55
N VAL A 137 -7.17 -7.90 -28.41
CA VAL A 137 -7.47 -7.29 -27.12
C VAL A 137 -6.19 -6.72 -26.54
N TYR A 138 -6.20 -5.42 -26.28
CA TYR A 138 -5.10 -4.75 -25.59
C TYR A 138 -5.24 -5.00 -24.08
N ALA A 139 -4.21 -5.59 -23.46
CA ALA A 139 -4.26 -6.00 -22.04
C ALA A 139 -4.27 -4.81 -21.06
N GLY A 140 -4.02 -3.60 -21.55
CA GLY A 140 -3.96 -2.39 -20.73
C GLY A 140 -2.53 -1.96 -20.41
N GLU A 141 -2.41 -0.82 -19.72
CA GLU A 141 -1.15 -0.31 -19.23
C GLU A 141 -0.81 -0.87 -17.85
N GLN A 142 0.47 -0.76 -17.47
CA GLN A 142 0.91 -1.15 -16.14
C GLN A 142 0.28 -0.21 -15.10
N GLU A 143 -0.21 -0.76 -13.98
CA GLU A 143 -0.83 0.06 -12.94
C GLU A 143 0.16 1.11 -12.41
N PRO A 144 -0.26 2.39 -12.28
CA PRO A 144 0.63 3.44 -11.78
C PRO A 144 1.02 3.23 -10.32
N VAL A 145 2.31 3.02 -10.09
CA VAL A 145 2.92 2.77 -8.77
C VAL A 145 4.06 3.75 -8.54
N VAL A 146 4.19 4.19 -7.29
CA VAL A 146 5.30 5.04 -6.83
C VAL A 146 5.64 4.68 -5.38
N GLY A 147 6.93 4.67 -5.05
CA GLY A 147 7.42 4.40 -3.70
C GLY A 147 8.91 4.67 -3.58
N PHE A 148 9.43 4.67 -2.36
CA PHE A 148 10.86 4.83 -2.14
C PHE A 148 11.62 3.58 -2.60
N ALA A 149 12.79 3.77 -3.23
CA ALA A 149 13.61 2.66 -3.71
C ALA A 149 14.21 1.84 -2.57
N SER A 150 14.34 2.45 -1.39
CA SER A 150 14.85 1.82 -0.19
C SER A 150 14.24 2.46 1.06
N GLN A 151 14.25 1.67 2.11
CA GLN A 151 13.52 1.88 3.34
C GLN A 151 14.36 2.56 4.44
N GLY A 152 15.69 2.61 4.32
CA GLY A 152 16.55 3.20 5.34
C GLY A 152 17.86 3.73 4.74
N HIS A 153 18.15 5.00 4.93
CA HIS A 153 19.36 5.63 4.42
C HIS A 153 20.04 6.52 5.46
N ILE A 154 21.34 6.36 5.66
CA ILE A 154 22.17 7.44 6.19
C ILE A 154 22.57 8.28 4.98
N LEU A 155 22.14 9.53 4.94
CA LEU A 155 22.42 10.45 3.85
C LEU A 155 23.50 11.44 4.32
N PRO A 156 24.72 11.37 3.74
CA PRO A 156 25.71 12.40 3.95
C PRO A 156 25.17 13.77 3.52
N LEU A 157 25.43 14.79 4.33
CA LEU A 157 25.03 16.18 4.06
C LEU A 157 25.56 16.73 2.72
N HIS A 158 26.68 16.21 2.21
CA HIS A 158 27.44 16.85 1.11
C HIS A 158 27.49 16.05 -0.22
N GLU A 159 27.30 14.73 -0.22
CA GLU A 159 27.49 13.88 -1.43
C GLU A 159 26.31 12.95 -1.76
N SER A 160 25.09 13.25 -1.29
CA SER A 160 23.91 12.47 -1.70
C SER A 160 23.29 13.02 -3.00
N ARG A 161 22.90 12.11 -3.91
CA ARG A 161 22.03 12.43 -5.06
C ARG A 161 20.59 12.76 -4.65
N GLY A 162 20.25 12.59 -3.37
CA GLY A 162 18.91 12.74 -2.85
C GLY A 162 18.28 11.41 -2.43
N LEU A 163 16.99 11.44 -2.14
CA LEU A 163 16.23 10.24 -1.76
C LEU A 163 15.68 9.55 -3.02
N PRO A 164 16.06 8.29 -3.32
CA PRO A 164 15.63 7.62 -4.54
C PRO A 164 14.17 7.18 -4.45
N ILE A 165 13.40 7.53 -5.48
CA ILE A 165 12.02 7.08 -5.71
C ILE A 165 12.00 6.19 -6.94
N VAL A 166 11.22 5.13 -6.87
CA VAL A 166 10.87 4.28 -8.00
C VAL A 166 9.43 4.57 -8.41
N SER A 167 9.20 4.75 -9.70
CA SER A 167 7.87 4.93 -10.25
C SER A 167 7.66 4.12 -11.54
N VAL A 168 6.39 3.83 -11.82
CA VAL A 168 5.91 3.35 -13.12
C VAL A 168 4.65 4.14 -13.43
N ASN A 169 4.60 4.78 -14.60
CA ASN A 169 3.43 5.56 -15.06
C ASN A 169 2.96 6.66 -14.08
N VAL A 170 3.85 7.20 -13.23
CA VAL A 170 3.54 8.29 -12.29
C VAL A 170 4.47 9.48 -12.54
N ALA A 171 3.89 10.61 -12.95
CA ALA A 171 4.61 11.85 -13.25
C ALA A 171 4.88 12.74 -12.05
N GLU A 172 4.06 12.63 -11.00
CA GLU A 172 4.14 13.50 -9.83
C GLU A 172 3.86 12.72 -8.56
N ALA A 173 4.62 13.01 -7.51
CA ALA A 173 4.36 12.50 -6.16
C ALA A 173 4.31 13.66 -5.16
N ASP A 174 3.33 13.60 -4.27
CA ASP A 174 3.29 14.51 -3.12
C ASP A 174 4.11 13.88 -2.00
N VAL A 175 5.10 14.60 -1.48
CA VAL A 175 6.01 14.12 -0.44
C VAL A 175 6.04 15.11 0.71
N GLU A 176 5.86 14.60 1.91
CA GLU A 176 5.96 15.33 3.16
C GLU A 176 7.09 14.77 4.03
N PHE A 177 7.89 15.65 4.60
CA PHE A 177 9.01 15.30 5.44
C PHE A 177 8.78 15.75 6.87
N PHE A 178 9.08 14.85 7.80
CA PHE A 178 8.98 15.07 9.22
C PHE A 178 10.37 15.01 9.84
N LYS A 179 10.71 15.99 10.68
CA LYS A 179 11.89 15.91 11.55
C LYS A 179 11.46 15.30 12.88
N ILE A 180 12.06 14.17 13.24
CA ILE A 180 11.76 13.49 14.50
C ILE A 180 12.44 14.24 15.65
N ARG A 181 11.71 14.50 16.73
CA ARG A 181 12.26 15.19 17.91
C ARG A 181 13.24 14.27 18.63
N ASP A 182 14.36 14.80 19.10
CA ASP A 182 15.44 14.01 19.71
C ASP A 182 14.98 13.09 20.85
N LYS A 183 14.05 13.56 21.69
CA LYS A 183 13.48 12.78 22.81
C LYS A 183 12.52 11.66 22.34
N GLN A 184 12.02 11.76 21.11
CA GLN A 184 11.06 10.85 20.54
C GLN A 184 11.70 9.83 19.58
N VAL A 185 13.02 9.92 19.31
CA VAL A 185 13.71 8.99 18.40
C VAL A 185 13.49 7.53 18.80
N ARG A 186 13.69 7.17 20.07
CA ARG A 186 13.52 5.77 20.49
C ARG A 186 12.03 5.31 20.44
N PRO A 187 11.07 6.04 21.04
CA PRO A 187 9.65 5.73 20.87
C PRO A 187 9.21 5.61 19.41
N PHE A 188 9.71 6.50 18.55
CA PHE A 188 9.47 6.48 17.11
C PHE A 188 10.01 5.21 16.47
N LEU A 189 11.27 4.85 16.75
CA LEU A 189 11.87 3.64 16.21
C LEU A 189 11.13 2.37 16.68
N ASP A 190 10.59 2.34 17.89
CA ASP A 190 9.80 1.18 18.35
C ASP A 190 8.52 0.97 17.49
N GLU A 191 7.88 2.06 17.04
CA GLU A 191 6.62 2.02 16.26
C GLU A 191 6.85 1.94 14.74
N PHE A 192 7.87 2.66 14.24
CA PHE A 192 8.14 2.85 12.81
C PHE A 192 9.36 2.09 12.30
N GLN A 193 9.95 1.19 13.09
CA GLN A 193 11.15 0.39 12.72
C GLN A 193 11.02 -0.35 11.38
N LYS A 194 9.81 -0.79 11.02
CA LYS A 194 9.52 -1.39 9.71
C LYS A 194 9.03 -0.30 8.76
N ASN A 195 9.86 0.09 7.81
CA ASN A 195 9.44 0.98 6.73
C ASN A 195 8.61 0.18 5.69
N GLY A 196 7.82 0.86 4.87
CA GLY A 196 6.97 0.22 3.85
C GLY A 196 5.60 0.87 3.74
N GLN A 197 4.66 0.20 3.05
CA GLN A 197 3.31 0.74 2.87
C GLN A 197 2.63 0.92 4.23
N ARG A 198 2.18 2.14 4.50
CA ARG A 198 1.46 2.50 5.71
C ARG A 198 0.06 2.95 5.37
N TRP A 199 -0.88 2.56 6.24
CA TRP A 199 -2.24 3.05 6.21
C TRP A 199 -2.31 4.45 6.82
N ASN A 200 -3.33 5.24 6.44
CA ASN A 200 -3.47 6.63 6.87
C ASN A 200 -3.37 6.83 8.40
N TRP A 201 -3.96 5.92 9.18
CA TRP A 201 -4.04 6.04 10.64
C TRP A 201 -2.64 6.07 11.28
N SER A 202 -1.66 5.37 10.69
CA SER A 202 -0.29 5.33 11.19
C SER A 202 0.45 6.65 10.94
N VAL A 203 0.13 7.35 9.86
CA VAL A 203 0.73 8.65 9.51
C VAL A 203 0.18 9.75 10.42
N ASP A 204 -1.10 9.71 10.80
CA ASP A 204 -1.70 10.68 11.73
C ASP A 204 -0.99 10.70 13.10
N GLN A 205 -0.47 9.54 13.53
CA GLN A 205 0.30 9.41 14.78
C GLN A 205 1.70 10.02 14.70
N LEU A 206 2.23 10.31 13.50
CA LEU A 206 3.60 10.77 13.30
C LEU A 206 3.87 12.11 13.98
N THR A 207 2.84 12.97 14.05
CA THR A 207 2.88 14.27 14.73
C THR A 207 3.23 14.17 16.23
N LYS A 208 2.99 13.01 16.86
CA LYS A 208 3.40 12.72 18.24
C LYS A 208 4.92 12.65 18.38
N TYR A 209 5.61 12.23 17.33
CA TYR A 209 7.05 11.97 17.36
C TYR A 209 7.88 13.06 16.68
N GLY A 210 7.35 13.66 15.61
CA GLY A 210 8.05 14.65 14.81
C GLY A 210 7.18 15.81 14.36
N ASP A 211 7.84 16.80 13.79
CA ASP A 211 7.23 18.00 13.22
C ASP A 211 7.30 17.91 11.69
N SER A 212 6.21 18.24 11.00
CA SER A 212 6.24 18.43 9.55
C SER A 212 7.07 19.67 9.25
N VAL A 213 8.13 19.49 8.46
CA VAL A 213 9.09 20.57 8.17
C VAL A 213 9.05 20.99 6.70
N TYR A 214 8.60 20.12 5.80
CA TYR A 214 8.50 20.44 4.38
C TYR A 214 7.51 19.52 3.68
N ALA A 215 6.60 20.09 2.90
CA ALA A 215 5.67 19.35 2.06
C ALA A 215 5.67 19.96 0.67
N ASN A 216 5.92 19.15 -0.36
CA ASN A 216 5.86 19.62 -1.74
C ASN A 216 5.52 18.50 -2.70
N ARG A 217 5.11 18.90 -3.90
CA ARG A 217 4.96 18.01 -5.05
C ARG A 217 6.25 17.97 -5.84
N PHE A 218 6.70 16.77 -6.18
CA PHE A 218 7.89 16.54 -6.97
C PHE A 218 7.52 15.95 -8.33
N ALA A 219 8.06 16.52 -9.39
CA ALA A 219 8.03 15.92 -10.72
C ALA A 219 8.99 14.72 -10.75
N LEU A 220 8.55 13.63 -11.36
CA LEU A 220 9.30 12.39 -11.51
C LEU A 220 9.58 12.13 -12.99
N ASP A 221 10.65 11.38 -13.25
CA ASP A 221 10.94 10.86 -14.58
C ASP A 221 9.89 9.81 -14.94
N VAL A 222 9.30 9.96 -16.13
CA VAL A 222 8.28 9.03 -16.62
C VAL A 222 8.70 8.46 -17.95
N LYS A 223 8.71 7.14 -17.98
CA LYS A 223 8.68 6.36 -19.21
C LYS A 223 7.42 5.51 -19.19
N ARG A 224 6.70 5.51 -20.31
CA ARG A 224 5.46 4.74 -20.45
C ARG A 224 5.74 3.26 -20.25
N ASN A 225 5.04 2.64 -19.30
CA ASN A 225 5.12 1.22 -18.94
C ASN A 225 6.53 0.74 -18.56
N GLU A 226 7.42 1.63 -18.12
CA GLU A 226 8.78 1.29 -17.71
C GLU A 226 9.08 1.85 -16.32
N ARG A 227 9.77 1.02 -15.52
CA ARG A 227 10.26 1.42 -14.19
C ARG A 227 11.32 2.50 -14.33
N SER A 228 11.06 3.66 -13.75
CA SER A 228 11.98 4.80 -13.71
C SER A 228 12.45 5.05 -12.27
N VAL A 229 13.66 5.61 -12.13
CA VAL A 229 14.22 6.01 -10.83
C VAL A 229 14.52 7.49 -10.87
N SER A 230 13.90 8.24 -9.98
CA SER A 230 14.17 9.67 -9.78
C SER A 230 14.75 9.91 -8.39
N TYR A 231 15.45 11.02 -8.20
CA TYR A 231 16.04 11.39 -6.92
C TYR A 231 15.43 12.69 -6.41
N LEU A 232 14.84 12.66 -5.20
CA LEU A 232 14.32 13.87 -4.57
C LEU A 232 15.47 14.79 -4.13
N PRO A 233 15.49 16.06 -4.55
CA PRO A 233 16.57 17.01 -4.23
C PRO A 233 16.43 17.55 -2.79
N ILE A 234 16.58 16.68 -1.79
CA ILE A 234 16.42 17.06 -0.38
C ILE A 234 17.46 18.07 0.12
N ARG A 235 18.59 18.21 -0.57
CA ARG A 235 19.70 19.09 -0.19
C ARG A 235 19.38 20.58 -0.35
N ASP A 236 18.55 20.89 -1.34
CA ASP A 236 18.18 22.26 -1.67
C ASP A 236 17.10 22.79 -0.71
N ILE A 237 16.54 21.91 0.13
CA ILE A 237 15.55 22.20 1.15
C ILE A 237 16.28 22.68 2.42
N GLN A 238 16.04 23.92 2.84
CA GLN A 238 16.76 24.52 3.98
C GLN A 238 16.49 23.77 5.29
N GLU A 239 15.26 23.27 5.46
CA GLU A 239 14.81 22.54 6.63
C GLU A 239 15.54 21.20 6.80
N MET A 240 16.06 20.63 5.70
CA MET A 240 16.81 19.37 5.70
C MET A 240 18.29 19.54 6.06
N LYS A 241 18.79 20.77 6.21
CA LYS A 241 20.21 21.00 6.56
C LYS A 241 20.51 20.75 8.03
N GLN A 242 19.48 20.67 8.87
CA GLN A 242 19.67 20.37 10.28
C GLN A 242 19.94 18.87 10.44
N SER A 243 21.04 18.51 11.12
CA SER A 243 21.31 17.11 11.44
C SER A 243 20.18 16.51 12.27
N GLY A 244 19.85 15.24 12.00
CA GLY A 244 18.79 14.55 12.71
C GLY A 244 18.15 13.40 11.94
N LEU A 245 17.18 12.76 12.59
CA LEU A 245 16.36 11.72 12.00
C LEU A 245 15.15 12.34 11.30
N TYR A 246 14.96 11.97 10.04
CA TYR A 246 13.83 12.39 9.23
C TYR A 246 13.02 11.20 8.75
N TYR A 247 11.75 11.47 8.47
CA TYR A 247 10.81 10.51 7.93
C TYR A 247 10.07 11.14 6.75
N ALA A 248 10.13 10.50 5.60
CA ALA A 248 9.42 10.91 4.40
C ALA A 248 8.15 10.09 4.24
N VAL A 249 7.05 10.77 3.93
CA VAL A 249 5.76 10.20 3.61
C VAL A 249 5.44 10.57 2.16
N LEU A 250 5.26 9.56 1.32
CA LEU A 250 5.00 9.71 -0.10
C LEU A 250 3.59 9.22 -0.41
N LYS A 251 2.87 9.98 -1.24
CA LYS A 251 1.64 9.51 -1.89
C LYS A 251 1.65 9.83 -3.38
N LYS A 252 0.98 8.98 -4.15
CA LYS A 252 0.66 9.27 -5.55
C LYS A 252 -0.26 10.49 -5.63
N SER A 253 0.12 11.49 -6.42
CA SER A 253 -0.71 12.69 -6.65
C SER A 253 -2.09 12.30 -7.18
N GLY A 254 -3.15 12.92 -6.66
CA GLY A 254 -4.54 12.64 -7.06
C GLY A 254 -5.11 11.30 -6.60
N SER A 255 -4.35 10.49 -5.84
CA SER A 255 -4.86 9.25 -5.25
C SER A 255 -5.58 9.51 -3.92
N TYR A 256 -6.78 8.95 -3.78
CA TYR A 256 -7.55 8.96 -2.52
C TYR A 256 -7.48 7.62 -1.76
N ARG A 257 -6.69 6.64 -2.25
CA ARG A 257 -6.64 5.28 -1.70
C ARG A 257 -6.04 5.19 -0.28
N GLY A 258 -5.54 6.29 0.29
CA GLY A 258 -5.06 6.33 1.68
C GLY A 258 -3.80 5.51 1.96
N GLU A 259 -3.15 5.02 0.90
CA GLU A 259 -1.89 4.27 0.96
C GLU A 259 -0.70 5.24 0.80
N TYR A 260 0.22 5.16 1.76
CA TYR A 260 1.44 5.95 1.77
C TYR A 260 2.64 5.01 1.71
N ASP A 261 3.64 5.40 0.93
CA ASP A 261 4.96 4.78 1.00
C ASP A 261 5.83 5.64 1.93
N THR A 262 6.62 5.01 2.80
CA THR A 262 7.41 5.73 3.80
C THR A 262 8.86 5.29 3.82
N ALA A 263 9.74 6.26 4.07
CA ALA A 263 11.16 6.01 4.23
C ALA A 263 11.73 6.84 5.36
N MET A 264 12.62 6.21 6.14
CA MET A 264 13.38 6.86 7.19
C MET A 264 14.78 7.17 6.69
N PHE A 265 15.29 8.36 7.00
CA PHE A 265 16.67 8.72 6.69
C PHE A 265 17.29 9.61 7.76
N VAL A 266 18.61 9.50 7.92
CA VAL A 266 19.39 10.32 8.84
C VAL A 266 20.22 11.29 8.04
N VAL A 267 20.10 12.58 8.36
CA VAL A 267 20.99 13.62 7.85
C VAL A 267 22.08 13.86 8.89
N SER A 268 23.33 13.59 8.53
CA SER A 268 24.49 13.69 9.43
C SER A 268 25.77 13.97 8.65
N ASP A 269 26.75 14.59 9.33
CA ASP A 269 28.15 14.71 8.92
C ASP A 269 29.05 13.70 9.64
N ILE A 270 28.48 12.94 10.60
CA ILE A 270 29.18 11.96 11.42
C ILE A 270 28.89 10.54 10.92
N GLY A 271 29.94 9.84 10.54
CA GLY A 271 29.95 8.40 10.33
C GLY A 271 30.27 7.72 11.66
N LEU A 272 29.43 6.77 12.06
CA LEU A 272 29.50 6.13 13.36
C LEU A 272 29.68 4.63 13.18
N HIS A 273 30.74 4.07 13.78
CA HIS A 273 30.98 2.64 13.82
C HIS A 273 31.09 2.18 15.27
N VAL A 274 30.35 1.13 15.61
CA VAL A 274 30.22 0.65 16.98
C VAL A 274 30.64 -0.82 17.05
N ARG A 275 31.59 -1.12 17.94
CA ARG A 275 32.01 -2.48 18.26
C ARG A 275 31.65 -2.79 19.70
N ALA A 276 30.75 -3.75 19.89
CA ALA A 276 30.35 -4.22 21.21
C ALA A 276 31.26 -5.33 21.72
N TYR A 277 31.59 -5.27 23.01
CA TYR A 277 32.23 -6.31 23.80
C TYR A 277 31.27 -6.77 24.92
N ALA A 278 31.73 -7.65 25.82
CA ALA A 278 30.88 -8.23 26.86
C ALA A 278 30.29 -7.18 27.83
N ASP A 279 31.10 -6.19 28.21
CA ASP A 279 30.80 -5.15 29.20
C ASP A 279 31.10 -3.74 28.69
N ARG A 280 31.57 -3.60 27.45
CA ARG A 280 32.04 -2.32 26.90
C ARG A 280 31.59 -2.11 25.47
N VAL A 281 31.56 -0.86 25.05
CA VAL A 281 31.33 -0.46 23.66
C VAL A 281 32.47 0.44 23.20
N LEU A 282 33.09 0.09 22.07
CA LEU A 282 34.06 0.94 21.39
C LEU A 282 33.36 1.64 20.23
N VAL A 283 33.39 2.96 20.25
CA VAL A 283 32.84 3.83 19.22
C VAL A 283 33.98 4.43 18.43
N HIS A 284 33.87 4.43 17.11
CA HIS A 284 34.70 5.20 16.20
C HIS A 284 33.82 6.18 15.42
N THR A 285 34.28 7.41 15.29
CA THR A 285 33.60 8.47 14.54
C THR A 285 34.51 9.05 13.48
N ALA A 286 33.96 9.24 12.29
CA ALA A 286 34.65 9.84 11.17
C ALA A 286 33.74 10.87 10.48
N SER A 287 34.32 11.83 9.75
CA SER A 287 33.54 12.68 8.86
C SER A 287 33.00 11.87 7.70
N LEU A 288 31.71 11.98 7.40
CA LEU A 288 31.12 11.38 6.20
C LEU A 288 31.58 12.06 4.91
N GLU A 289 32.12 13.27 5.00
CA GLU A 289 32.64 14.03 3.85
C GLU A 289 34.10 13.66 3.55
N SER A 290 34.97 13.69 4.56
CA SER A 290 36.41 13.50 4.34
C SER A 290 36.93 12.10 4.70
N GLY A 291 36.15 11.30 5.41
CA GLY A 291 36.58 10.00 5.95
C GLY A 291 37.57 10.10 7.12
N ASN A 292 38.02 11.29 7.49
CA ASN A 292 38.96 11.50 8.58
C ASN A 292 38.31 11.30 9.95
N ALA A 293 39.10 10.86 10.93
CA ALA A 293 38.68 10.75 12.32
C ALA A 293 38.09 12.07 12.83
N LYS A 294 36.97 11.98 13.57
CA LYS A 294 36.26 13.15 14.10
C LYS A 294 36.36 13.18 15.62
N ALA A 295 37.20 14.07 16.14
CA ALA A 295 37.42 14.21 17.58
C ALA A 295 36.31 15.04 18.25
N SER A 296 36.22 14.94 19.59
CA SER A 296 35.30 15.70 20.43
C SER A 296 33.81 15.54 20.02
N VAL A 297 33.46 14.41 19.43
CA VAL A 297 32.07 14.02 19.20
C VAL A 297 31.52 13.51 20.52
N ALA A 298 30.45 14.14 21.00
CA ALA A 298 29.78 13.71 22.21
C ALA A 298 28.91 12.49 21.90
N ILE A 299 29.11 11.44 22.70
CA ILE A 299 28.41 10.17 22.61
C ILE A 299 27.52 10.03 23.84
N GLU A 300 26.25 9.78 23.62
CA GLU A 300 25.28 9.50 24.68
C GLU A 300 24.62 8.16 24.44
N VAL A 301 24.51 7.36 25.51
CA VAL A 301 23.63 6.20 25.54
C VAL A 301 22.36 6.60 26.27
N ARG A 302 21.21 6.49 25.63
CA ARG A 302 19.90 6.83 26.19
C ARG A 302 19.00 5.62 26.34
N ASN A 303 18.22 5.58 27.41
CA ASN A 303 17.19 4.56 27.60
C ASN A 303 15.95 4.81 26.72
N ARG A 304 14.93 3.96 26.85
CA ARG A 304 13.67 4.07 26.10
C ARG A 304 12.90 5.38 26.36
N GLN A 305 13.07 5.98 27.54
CA GLN A 305 12.45 7.25 27.94
C GLN A 305 13.23 8.46 27.40
N GLY A 306 14.38 8.24 26.76
CA GLY A 306 15.25 9.30 26.27
C GLY A 306 16.17 9.90 27.33
N GLU A 307 16.31 9.25 28.49
CA GLU A 307 17.23 9.68 29.56
C GLU A 307 18.64 9.17 29.29
N THR A 308 19.64 10.01 29.51
CA THR A 308 21.05 9.65 29.30
C THR A 308 21.55 8.76 30.43
N LEU A 309 21.93 7.53 30.08
CA LEU A 309 22.55 6.54 30.96
C LEU A 309 24.05 6.76 31.08
N VAL A 310 24.71 7.04 29.95
CA VAL A 310 26.16 7.23 29.86
C VAL A 310 26.47 8.35 28.88
N SER A 311 27.48 9.16 29.18
CA SER A 311 28.02 10.18 28.29
C SER A 311 29.54 10.01 28.17
N ALA A 312 30.06 10.13 26.96
CA ALA A 312 31.47 10.07 26.61
C ALA A 312 31.78 11.06 25.49
N ALA A 313 33.06 11.29 25.21
CA ALA A 313 33.50 12.05 24.05
C ALA A 313 34.61 11.29 23.31
N THR A 314 34.67 11.46 21.99
CA THR A 314 35.73 10.86 21.19
C THR A 314 37.05 11.61 21.34
N ASP A 315 38.14 10.86 21.40
CA ASP A 315 39.51 11.38 21.43
C ASP A 315 39.96 11.89 20.04
N ASP A 316 41.23 12.32 19.95
CA ASP A 316 41.83 12.85 18.71
C ASP A 316 41.86 11.82 17.57
N SER A 317 41.77 10.52 17.88
CA SER A 317 41.65 9.45 16.90
C SER A 317 40.20 9.14 16.52
N GLY A 318 39.23 9.92 17.02
CA GLY A 318 37.80 9.73 16.79
C GLY A 318 37.23 8.55 17.58
N MET A 319 37.93 8.06 18.60
CA MET A 319 37.58 6.86 19.34
C MET A 319 37.04 7.17 20.73
N ALA A 320 36.07 6.39 21.21
CA ALA A 320 35.61 6.40 22.59
C ALA A 320 35.35 4.97 23.09
N LEU A 321 36.02 4.57 24.17
CA LEU A 321 35.72 3.32 24.86
C LEU A 321 34.79 3.61 26.04
N ILE A 322 33.59 3.06 25.98
CA ILE A 322 32.50 3.32 26.91
C ILE A 322 32.30 2.07 27.78
N ASP A 323 32.36 2.25 29.10
CA ASP A 323 32.01 1.21 30.07
C ASP A 323 30.49 1.06 30.13
N TYR A 324 29.96 0.28 29.17
CA TYR A 324 28.54 0.09 28.97
C TYR A 324 28.30 -1.28 28.33
N LYS A 325 27.48 -2.08 29.00
CA LYS A 325 27.00 -3.36 28.47
C LYS A 325 25.84 -3.11 27.52
N LEU A 326 26.00 -3.52 26.26
CA LEU A 326 25.01 -3.33 25.22
C LEU A 326 23.63 -3.87 25.63
N ASN A 327 22.62 -3.02 25.51
CA ASN A 327 21.21 -3.36 25.70
C ASN A 327 20.41 -2.94 24.47
N ALA A 328 19.63 -3.85 23.90
CA ALA A 328 18.80 -3.59 22.73
C ALA A 328 17.67 -2.56 22.98
N ALA A 329 17.34 -2.29 24.24
CA ALA A 329 16.36 -1.27 24.64
C ALA A 329 16.91 0.17 24.61
N ASP A 330 18.22 0.33 24.50
CA ASP A 330 18.88 1.64 24.58
C ASP A 330 19.29 2.13 23.18
N THR A 331 19.58 3.42 23.06
CA THR A 331 19.97 4.08 21.81
C THR A 331 21.28 4.83 22.01
N LEU A 332 22.24 4.64 21.11
CA LEU A 332 23.48 5.40 21.08
C LEU A 332 23.34 6.58 20.11
N ILE A 333 23.60 7.78 20.60
CA ILE A 333 23.47 9.04 19.85
C ILE A 333 24.83 9.72 19.82
N ALA A 334 25.28 10.09 18.63
CA ALA A 334 26.47 10.89 18.41
C ALA A 334 26.06 12.30 17.97
N HIS A 335 26.63 13.33 18.58
CA HIS A 335 26.39 14.71 18.22
C HIS A 335 27.67 15.54 18.28
N TRP A 336 27.77 16.52 17.38
CA TRP A 336 28.93 17.38 17.25
C TRP A 336 28.46 18.81 17.03
N GLY A 337 28.87 19.73 17.91
CA GLY A 337 28.38 21.11 17.95
C GLY A 337 27.17 21.32 18.86
N MET A 338 27.08 22.54 19.44
CA MET A 338 26.13 23.04 20.45
C MET A 338 25.28 22.01 21.21
N THR A 339 25.94 21.22 22.05
CA THR A 339 25.47 20.93 23.40
C THR A 339 26.53 21.46 24.36
N THR A 340 26.06 22.17 25.39
CA THR A 340 26.87 22.72 26.47
C THR A 340 27.90 21.70 26.95
N PRO A 341 29.19 22.06 27.08
CA PRO A 341 30.21 21.13 27.54
C PRO A 341 29.85 20.67 28.95
N CYS A 342 29.56 19.38 29.10
CA CYS A 342 29.48 18.76 30.40
C CYS A 342 30.90 18.82 30.99
N SER A 343 31.09 19.58 32.08
CA SER A 343 32.39 19.69 32.71
C SER A 343 32.81 18.30 33.19
N ALA A 344 33.84 17.72 32.56
CA ALA A 344 34.49 16.53 33.07
C ALA A 344 35.16 16.87 34.40
N SER A 345 34.46 16.64 35.50
CA SER A 345 35.03 16.61 36.85
C SER A 345 35.92 15.36 36.94
N THR A 346 37.17 15.49 36.55
CA THR A 346 38.21 14.49 36.83
C THR A 346 38.49 14.51 38.33
N ARG A 347 37.78 13.71 39.13
CA ARG A 347 38.28 13.33 40.46
C ARG A 347 39.27 12.20 40.28
N ARG A 348 40.56 12.54 40.35
CA ARG A 348 41.58 11.58 40.76
C ARG A 348 41.33 11.25 42.23
N HIS A 349 41.25 9.97 42.54
CA HIS A 349 41.76 9.41 43.78
C HIS A 349 42.46 8.10 43.48
#